data_AF-A0A9X8T0A5-F1
#
_entry.id   AF-A0A9X8T0A5-F1
#
_cell.length_a   1.000
_cell.length_b   1.000
_cell.length_c   1.000
_cell.angle_alpha   90.00
_cell.angle_beta   90.00
_cell.angle_gamma   90.00
#
_symmetry.space_group_name_H-M   'P 1'
#
loop_
_entity.id
_entity.type
_entity.pdbx_description
1 polymer ?
#
loop_
_entity_poly.entity_id
_entity_poly.type
_entity_poly.pdbx_seq_one_letter_code
_entity_poly.pdbx_strand_id
1 'polypeptide(L)'
;MHIITQLNLFEDQELGDLEKILMVLDGLPETDLFQRLEAKRKHGRRDYSVQSYFIASIAKHILQLETDQQLLRQLRMNSQLRQICGFETHGVRLNSGVTKLVSVPSKSAYSRFMQDLQEVCPDIEDWIQAGVEELYDLLPDFGRVLALDGKIIETYATPYGKKKKGIDALI
;
A
#
# COMPACT_ATOMS: atom_id res chain seq x y z
N MET A 1 -6.96 -34.81 11.69
CA MET A 1 -8.19 -34.78 10.87
C MET A 1 -8.11 -33.55 9.97
N HIS A 2 -7.72 -33.70 8.71
CA HIS A 2 -7.65 -32.58 7.77
C HIS A 2 -9.00 -32.45 7.07
N ILE A 3 -9.81 -31.50 7.51
CA ILE A 3 -10.98 -31.09 6.75
C ILE A 3 -10.45 -30.18 5.64
N ILE A 4 -10.39 -30.70 4.41
CA ILE A 4 -10.24 -29.86 3.21
C ILE A 4 -11.65 -29.35 2.92
N THR A 5 -11.99 -28.18 3.45
CA THR A 5 -13.25 -27.52 3.09
C THR A 5 -13.15 -27.07 1.64
N GLN A 6 -13.98 -27.64 0.78
CA GLN A 6 -14.22 -27.05 -0.54
C GLN A 6 -14.93 -25.71 -0.30
N LEU A 7 -14.26 -24.60 -0.63
CA LEU A 7 -14.89 -23.27 -0.63
C LEU A 7 -16.01 -23.28 -1.69
N ASN A 8 -17.22 -22.91 -1.29
CA ASN A 8 -18.34 -22.77 -2.20
C ASN A 8 -18.04 -21.64 -3.20
N LEU A 9 -17.91 -21.99 -4.47
CA LEU A 9 -17.58 -21.08 -5.57
C LEU A 9 -18.64 -19.99 -5.82
N PHE A 10 -19.82 -20.11 -5.20
CA PHE A 10 -21.02 -19.31 -5.46
C PHE A 10 -21.58 -18.60 -4.22
N GLU A 11 -20.84 -18.55 -3.11
CA GLU A 11 -21.22 -17.68 -2.00
C GLU A 11 -20.96 -16.22 -2.42
N ASP A 12 -21.89 -15.32 -2.08
CA ASP A 12 -21.67 -13.89 -2.18
C ASP A 12 -20.40 -13.58 -1.38
N GLN A 13 -19.31 -13.29 -2.09
CA GLN A 13 -18.01 -13.10 -1.47
C GLN A 13 -18.03 -11.76 -0.74
N GLU A 14 -18.28 -11.80 0.57
CA GLU A 14 -17.96 -10.69 1.47
C GLU A 14 -16.44 -10.42 1.35
N LEU A 15 -16.09 -9.37 0.60
CA LEU A 15 -14.71 -8.99 0.33
C LEU A 15 -14.06 -8.33 1.57
N GLY A 16 -14.88 -7.87 2.53
CA GLY A 16 -14.43 -7.31 3.79
C GLY A 16 -13.49 -6.12 3.57
N ASP A 17 -12.31 -6.16 4.19
CA ASP A 17 -11.30 -5.10 4.01
C ASP A 17 -10.79 -4.95 2.57
N LEU A 18 -11.01 -5.95 1.69
CA LEU A 18 -10.64 -5.82 0.28
C LEU A 18 -11.53 -4.83 -0.48
N GLU A 19 -12.78 -4.60 -0.05
CA GLU A 19 -13.66 -3.60 -0.66
C GLU A 19 -13.12 -2.18 -0.48
N LYS A 20 -12.50 -1.92 0.67
CA LYS A 20 -11.85 -0.64 0.97
C LYS A 20 -10.76 -0.31 -0.04
N ILE A 21 -10.12 -1.32 -0.63
CA ILE A 21 -9.12 -1.10 -1.70
C ILE A 21 -9.79 -0.47 -2.92
N LEU A 22 -10.94 -0.99 -3.34
CA LEU A 22 -11.68 -0.45 -4.48
C LEU A 22 -12.18 0.96 -4.18
N MET A 23 -12.76 1.18 -3.00
CA MET A 23 -13.23 2.50 -2.57
C MET A 23 -12.12 3.56 -2.59
N VAL A 24 -10.92 3.21 -2.12
CA VAL A 24 -9.78 4.14 -2.14
C VAL A 24 -9.34 4.41 -3.58
N LEU A 25 -9.28 3.40 -4.44
CA LEU A 25 -8.89 3.57 -5.84
C LEU A 25 -9.86 4.48 -6.61
N ASP A 26 -11.17 4.34 -6.36
CA ASP A 26 -12.20 5.15 -6.99
C ASP A 26 -12.14 6.62 -6.55
N GLY A 27 -11.65 6.89 -5.33
CA GLY A 27 -11.48 8.25 -4.80
C GLY A 27 -10.11 8.88 -5.07
N LEU A 28 -9.21 8.22 -5.81
CA LEU A 28 -7.93 8.83 -6.17
C LEU A 28 -8.10 9.80 -7.33
N PRO A 29 -7.43 10.96 -7.30
CA PRO A 29 -7.51 11.91 -8.41
C PRO A 29 -6.87 11.33 -9.68
N GLU A 30 -7.41 11.71 -10.83
CA GLU A 30 -6.80 11.39 -12.12
C GLU A 30 -5.47 12.13 -12.26
N THR A 31 -4.39 11.37 -12.50
CA THR A 31 -3.04 11.93 -12.68
C THR A 31 -2.30 11.22 -13.79
N ASP A 32 -1.23 11.84 -14.28
CA ASP A 32 -0.29 11.25 -15.25
C ASP A 32 0.72 10.27 -14.61
N LEU A 33 0.52 9.89 -13.34
CA LEU A 33 1.43 9.04 -12.56
C LEU A 33 1.82 7.76 -13.30
N PHE A 34 0.85 7.04 -13.85
CA PHE A 34 1.11 5.79 -14.57
C PHE A 34 1.95 6.00 -15.83
N GLN A 35 1.77 7.12 -16.52
CA GLN A 35 2.56 7.47 -17.72
C GLN A 35 4.01 7.76 -17.32
N ARG A 36 4.22 8.53 -16.25
CA ARG A 36 5.56 8.82 -15.71
C ARG A 36 6.28 7.55 -15.24
N LEU A 37 5.57 6.65 -14.57
CA LEU A 37 6.12 5.35 -14.12
C LEU A 37 6.49 4.44 -15.29
N GLU A 38 5.64 4.33 -16.31
CA GLU A 38 5.96 3.52 -17.50
C GLU A 38 7.14 4.11 -18.30
N ALA A 39 7.24 5.43 -18.40
CA ALA A 39 8.40 6.09 -19.01
C ALA A 39 9.71 5.75 -18.28
N LYS A 40 9.66 5.68 -16.95
CA LYS A 40 10.82 5.34 -16.11
C LYS A 40 11.20 3.86 -16.19
N ARG A 41 10.22 2.97 -16.32
CA ARG A 41 10.40 1.51 -16.40
C ARG A 41 11.24 1.07 -17.61
N LYS A 42 11.29 1.86 -18.69
CA LYS A 42 12.07 1.62 -19.92
C LYS A 42 11.89 0.18 -20.47
N HIS A 43 12.97 -0.61 -20.52
CA HIS A 43 13.03 -1.96 -21.08
C HIS A 43 13.09 -3.06 -20.00
N GLY A 44 12.72 -2.75 -18.75
CA GLY A 44 12.62 -3.75 -17.70
C GLY A 44 11.61 -4.86 -18.01
N ARG A 45 11.67 -5.95 -17.25
CA ARG A 45 10.77 -7.09 -17.39
C ARG A 45 9.30 -6.67 -17.15
N ARG A 46 8.43 -6.95 -18.12
CA ARG A 46 7.02 -6.53 -18.14
C ARG A 46 6.04 -7.66 -17.76
N ASP A 47 6.38 -8.41 -16.71
CA ASP A 47 5.54 -9.52 -16.23
C ASP A 47 4.15 -9.07 -15.74
N TYR A 48 4.07 -7.85 -15.19
CA TYR A 48 2.85 -7.24 -14.66
C TYR A 48 2.80 -5.75 -15.01
N SER A 49 1.60 -5.16 -15.07
CA SER A 49 1.40 -3.73 -15.36
C SER A 49 1.86 -2.85 -14.20
N VAL A 50 2.21 -1.59 -14.47
CA VAL A 50 2.52 -0.60 -13.42
C VAL A 50 1.32 -0.39 -12.50
N GLN A 51 0.10 -0.41 -13.02
CA GLN A 51 -1.13 -0.30 -12.22
C GLN A 51 -1.20 -1.43 -11.18
N SER A 52 -0.85 -2.67 -11.54
CA SER A 52 -0.89 -3.78 -10.60
C SER A 52 0.02 -3.61 -9.39
N TYR A 53 1.23 -3.09 -9.62
CA TYR A 53 2.15 -2.79 -8.53
C TYR A 53 1.64 -1.62 -7.66
N PHE A 54 1.04 -0.61 -8.29
CA PHE A 54 0.48 0.54 -7.57
C PHE A 54 -0.69 0.14 -6.68
N ILE A 55 -1.66 -0.61 -7.21
CA ILE A 55 -2.80 -1.13 -6.44
C ILE A 55 -2.30 -2.01 -5.29
N ALA A 56 -1.29 -2.85 -5.52
CA ALA A 56 -0.69 -3.66 -4.47
C ALA A 56 -0.06 -2.82 -3.35
N SER A 57 0.54 -1.68 -3.69
CA SER A 57 1.10 -0.74 -2.72
C SER A 57 0.01 -0.07 -1.87
N ILE A 58 -1.15 0.26 -2.46
CA ILE A 58 -2.32 0.77 -1.75
C ILE A 58 -2.90 -0.32 -0.83
N ALA A 59 -3.07 -1.54 -1.36
CA ALA A 59 -3.55 -2.68 -0.61
C ALA A 59 -2.71 -2.97 0.65
N LYS A 60 -1.38 -2.81 0.55
CA LYS A 60 -0.47 -2.93 1.71
C LYS A 60 -0.88 -1.99 2.85
N HIS A 61 -1.18 -0.73 2.54
CA HIS A 61 -1.53 0.28 3.54
C HIS A 61 -2.92 0.01 4.13
N ILE A 62 -3.91 -0.31 3.28
CA ILE A 62 -5.29 -0.59 3.71
C ILE A 62 -5.37 -1.83 4.59
N LEU A 63 -4.64 -2.88 4.21
CA LEU A 63 -4.54 -4.13 4.99
C LEU A 63 -3.54 -4.04 6.15
N GLN A 64 -2.99 -2.85 6.42
CA GLN A 64 -2.08 -2.56 7.54
C GLN A 64 -0.87 -3.51 7.59
N LEU A 65 -0.33 -3.87 6.43
CA LEU A 65 0.83 -4.74 6.31
C LEU A 65 2.11 -3.93 6.53
N GLU A 66 2.84 -4.24 7.58
CA GLU A 66 4.06 -3.52 7.98
C GLU A 66 5.16 -3.63 6.92
N THR A 67 5.25 -4.76 6.22
CA THR A 67 6.37 -5.06 5.30
C THR A 67 5.91 -5.52 3.93
N ASP A 68 6.75 -5.24 2.92
CA ASP A 68 6.51 -5.72 1.55
C ASP A 68 6.54 -7.25 1.47
N GLN A 69 7.25 -7.92 2.38
CA GLN A 69 7.26 -9.39 2.44
C GLN A 69 5.91 -9.94 2.92
N GLN A 70 5.24 -9.28 3.86
CA GLN A 70 3.89 -9.64 4.25
C GLN A 70 2.93 -9.47 3.07
N LEU A 71 3.01 -8.35 2.33
CA LEU A 71 2.21 -8.15 1.11
C LEU A 71 2.43 -9.27 0.09
N LEU A 72 3.68 -9.57 -0.27
CA LEU A 72 3.98 -10.62 -1.24
C LEU A 72 3.53 -12.01 -0.76
N ARG A 73 3.54 -12.28 0.55
CA ARG A 73 2.99 -13.51 1.12
C ARG A 73 1.45 -13.53 1.02
N GLN A 74 0.78 -12.43 1.37
CA GLN A 74 -0.68 -12.31 1.26
C GLN A 74 -1.13 -12.47 -0.19
N LEU A 75 -0.45 -11.82 -1.14
CA LEU A 75 -0.71 -12.00 -2.57
C LEU A 75 -0.53 -13.45 -3.03
N ARG A 76 0.37 -14.24 -2.42
CA ARG A 76 0.50 -15.67 -2.78
C ARG A 76 -0.62 -16.51 -2.19
N MET A 77 -1.12 -16.15 -1.02
CA MET A 77 -2.12 -16.93 -0.29
C MET A 77 -3.56 -16.57 -0.69
N ASN A 78 -3.82 -15.32 -1.08
CA ASN A 78 -5.15 -14.82 -1.38
C ASN A 78 -5.31 -14.56 -2.89
N SER A 79 -6.17 -15.35 -3.56
CA SER A 79 -6.46 -15.20 -4.98
C SER A 79 -7.32 -13.98 -5.30
N GLN A 80 -8.25 -13.59 -4.42
CA GLN A 80 -9.09 -12.41 -4.62
C GLN A 80 -8.24 -11.13 -4.58
N LEU A 81 -7.31 -11.04 -3.64
CA LEU A 81 -6.36 -9.92 -3.59
C LEU A 81 -5.51 -9.84 -4.86
N ARG A 82 -5.09 -10.99 -5.44
CA ARG A 82 -4.40 -10.98 -6.74
C ARG A 82 -5.29 -10.46 -7.86
N GLN A 83 -6.57 -10.84 -7.88
CA GLN A 83 -7.52 -10.38 -8.87
C GLN A 83 -7.74 -8.87 -8.78
N ILE A 84 -7.95 -8.33 -7.58
CA ILE A 84 -8.09 -6.88 -7.34
C ILE A 84 -6.84 -6.12 -7.79
N CYS A 85 -5.66 -6.63 -7.48
CA CYS A 85 -4.41 -6.03 -7.94
C CYS A 85 -4.11 -6.30 -9.43
N GLY A 86 -4.87 -7.13 -10.14
CA GLY A 86 -4.60 -7.48 -11.54
C GLY A 86 -3.35 -8.35 -11.75
N PHE A 87 -2.92 -9.15 -10.77
CA PHE A 87 -1.81 -10.09 -10.94
C PHE A 87 -2.29 -11.40 -11.57
N GLU A 88 -2.13 -11.50 -12.88
CA GLU A 88 -2.46 -12.71 -13.64
C GLU A 88 -1.36 -13.77 -13.58
N THR A 89 -1.78 -15.02 -13.42
CA THR A 89 -0.83 -16.15 -13.38
C THR A 89 -0.31 -16.44 -14.78
N HIS A 90 1.01 -16.38 -14.96
CA HIS A 90 1.66 -16.67 -16.25
C HIS A 90 2.87 -17.59 -16.10
N GLY A 91 3.24 -18.25 -17.20
CA GLY A 91 4.38 -19.16 -17.26
C GLY A 91 5.69 -18.43 -17.57
N VAL A 92 6.69 -18.63 -16.72
CA VAL A 92 8.05 -18.14 -16.91
C VAL A 92 8.98 -19.32 -17.22
N ARG A 93 9.64 -19.29 -18.37
CA ARG A 93 10.68 -20.27 -18.70
C ARG A 93 11.96 -19.95 -17.93
N LEU A 94 12.47 -20.94 -17.20
CA LEU A 94 13.76 -20.88 -16.53
C LEU A 94 14.88 -21.32 -17.47
N ASN A 95 16.10 -20.91 -17.18
CA ASN A 95 17.30 -21.33 -17.92
C ASN A 95 17.52 -22.85 -17.90
N SER A 96 16.91 -23.54 -16.93
CA SER A 96 16.89 -25.00 -16.82
C SER A 96 15.89 -25.70 -17.77
N GLY A 97 15.15 -24.96 -18.59
CA GLY A 97 14.11 -25.49 -19.49
C GLY A 97 12.75 -25.73 -18.82
N VAL A 98 12.66 -25.60 -17.50
CA VAL A 98 11.42 -25.77 -16.74
C VAL A 98 10.56 -24.51 -16.84
N THR A 99 9.26 -24.66 -17.10
CA THR A 99 8.29 -23.55 -17.02
C THR A 99 7.73 -23.48 -15.61
N LYS A 100 7.92 -22.34 -14.94
CA LYS A 100 7.38 -22.06 -13.62
C LYS A 100 6.19 -21.12 -13.74
N LEU A 101 5.07 -21.48 -13.13
CA LEU A 101 3.94 -20.57 -12.98
C LEU A 101 4.26 -19.51 -11.92
N VAL A 102 4.05 -18.25 -12.27
CA VAL A 102 4.26 -17.09 -11.41
C VAL A 102 2.95 -16.30 -11.37
N SER A 103 2.47 -16.03 -10.17
CA SER A 103 1.21 -15.31 -9.91
C SER A 103 1.39 -14.03 -9.10
N VAL A 104 2.62 -13.75 -8.66
CA VAL A 104 2.98 -12.59 -7.84
C VAL A 104 4.35 -12.10 -8.28
N PRO A 105 4.64 -10.79 -8.26
CA PRO A 105 5.97 -10.26 -8.55
C PRO A 105 7.05 -10.81 -7.63
N SER A 106 8.29 -10.78 -8.11
CA SER A 106 9.45 -11.06 -7.27
C SER A 106 9.68 -9.92 -6.28
N LYS A 107 10.38 -10.21 -5.18
CA LYS A 107 10.78 -9.18 -4.20
C LYS A 107 11.56 -8.04 -4.85
N SER A 108 12.48 -8.35 -5.75
CA SER A 108 13.29 -7.34 -6.44
C SER A 108 12.48 -6.51 -7.43
N ALA A 109 11.51 -7.11 -8.13
CA ALA A 109 10.62 -6.36 -9.02
C ALA A 109 9.76 -5.37 -8.24
N TYR A 110 9.13 -5.81 -7.15
CA TYR A 110 8.32 -4.95 -6.30
C TYR A 110 9.14 -3.83 -5.64
N SER A 111 10.32 -4.16 -5.10
CA SER A 111 11.20 -3.16 -4.47
C SER A 111 11.68 -2.08 -5.45
N ARG A 112 11.98 -2.44 -6.70
CA ARG A 112 12.34 -1.46 -7.74
C ARG A 112 11.17 -0.58 -8.10
N PHE A 113 9.98 -1.16 -8.25
CA PHE A 113 8.77 -0.37 -8.46
C PHE A 113 8.55 0.64 -7.34
N MET A 114 8.71 0.27 -6.07
CA MET A 114 8.53 1.20 -4.95
C MET A 114 9.55 2.35 -4.99
N GLN A 115 10.80 2.10 -5.40
CA GLN A 115 11.79 3.15 -5.62
C GLN A 115 11.37 4.07 -6.76
N ASP A 116 10.86 3.49 -7.85
CA ASP A 116 10.34 4.27 -8.98
C ASP A 116 9.16 5.15 -8.59
N LEU A 117 8.25 4.62 -7.79
CA LEU A 117 7.10 5.34 -7.25
C LEU A 117 7.53 6.52 -6.37
N GLN A 118 8.47 6.31 -5.45
CA GLN A 118 8.97 7.37 -4.56
C GLN A 118 9.66 8.51 -5.33
N GLU A 119 10.38 8.19 -6.40
CA GLU A 119 11.04 9.22 -7.21
C GLU A 119 10.08 9.99 -8.11
N VAL A 120 9.03 9.35 -8.64
CA VAL A 120 8.04 9.98 -9.52
C VAL A 120 6.99 10.76 -8.72
N CYS A 121 6.66 10.28 -7.53
CA CYS A 121 5.67 10.85 -6.62
C CYS A 121 6.35 11.17 -5.27
N PRO A 122 7.24 12.18 -5.22
CA PRO A 122 7.91 12.56 -3.98
C PRO A 122 6.98 13.34 -3.04
N ASP A 123 5.97 14.01 -3.59
CA ASP A 123 5.01 14.83 -2.86
C ASP A 123 3.58 14.42 -3.22
N ILE A 124 2.77 14.18 -2.18
CA ILE A 124 1.36 13.79 -2.29
C ILE A 124 0.42 14.97 -1.93
N GLU A 125 0.97 16.15 -1.65
CA GLU A 125 0.19 17.34 -1.28
C GLU A 125 -0.88 17.67 -2.33
N ASP A 126 -0.53 17.61 -3.61
CA ASP A 126 -1.49 17.85 -4.71
C ASP A 126 -2.68 16.87 -4.66
N TRP A 127 -2.42 15.61 -4.31
CA TRP A 127 -3.46 14.59 -4.23
C TRP A 127 -4.38 14.82 -3.03
N ILE A 128 -3.78 15.18 -1.90
CA ILE A 128 -4.51 15.53 -0.68
C ILE A 128 -5.38 16.76 -0.94
N GLN A 129 -4.83 17.79 -1.56
CA GLN A 129 -5.53 19.03 -1.84
C GLN A 129 -6.72 18.78 -2.78
N ALA A 130 -6.54 18.00 -3.85
CA ALA A 130 -7.63 17.62 -4.74
C ALA A 130 -8.77 16.89 -4.00
N GLY A 131 -8.43 15.93 -3.13
CA GLY A 131 -9.43 15.24 -2.33
C GLY A 131 -10.15 16.15 -1.32
N VAL A 132 -9.42 17.10 -0.71
CA VAL A 132 -10.02 18.07 0.22
C VAL A 132 -10.98 19.01 -0.50
N GLU A 133 -10.63 19.48 -1.70
CA GLU A 133 -11.50 20.32 -2.53
C GLU A 133 -12.80 19.60 -2.89
N GLU A 134 -12.71 18.34 -3.33
CA GLU A 134 -13.89 17.50 -3.62
C GLU A 134 -14.78 17.31 -2.38
N LEU A 135 -14.19 17.16 -1.19
CA LEU A 135 -14.94 17.08 0.06
C LEU A 135 -15.71 18.38 0.37
N TYR A 136 -15.14 19.55 0.11
CA TYR A 136 -15.85 20.82 0.31
C TYR A 136 -17.03 20.98 -0.67
N ASP A 137 -16.90 20.48 -1.90
CA ASP A 137 -17.97 20.50 -2.89
C ASP A 137 -19.12 19.55 -2.52
N LEU A 138 -18.79 18.34 -2.08
CA LEU A 138 -19.78 17.31 -1.70
C LEU A 138 -20.41 17.58 -0.34
N LEU A 139 -19.68 18.20 0.58
CA LEU A 139 -20.07 18.43 1.97
C LEU A 139 -19.88 19.92 2.33
N PRO A 140 -20.88 20.79 2.09
CA PRO A 140 -20.77 22.24 2.32
C PRO A 140 -20.50 22.67 3.78
N ASP A 141 -20.73 21.75 4.72
CA ASP A 141 -20.46 21.93 6.15
C ASP A 141 -19.13 21.27 6.61
N PHE A 142 -18.40 20.61 5.70
CA PHE A 142 -17.08 20.04 5.98
C PHE A 142 -16.12 21.12 6.50
N GLY A 143 -15.35 20.81 7.54
CA GLY A 143 -14.42 21.75 8.15
C GLY A 143 -15.04 22.87 9.00
N ARG A 144 -16.38 23.04 9.04
CA ARG A 144 -17.03 24.09 9.86
C ARG A 144 -16.90 23.86 11.36
N VAL A 145 -16.90 22.59 11.77
CA VAL A 145 -16.75 22.18 13.17
C VAL A 145 -15.56 21.23 13.26
N LEU A 146 -14.48 21.69 13.89
CA LEU A 146 -13.30 20.89 14.14
C LEU A 146 -13.43 20.18 15.49
N ALA A 147 -13.59 18.86 15.48
CA ALA A 147 -13.45 18.05 16.67
C ALA A 147 -11.96 17.71 16.89
N LEU A 148 -11.39 18.18 18.00
CA LEU A 148 -10.02 17.86 18.40
C LEU A 148 -10.03 16.66 19.35
N ASP A 149 -9.59 15.50 18.87
CA ASP A 149 -9.26 14.35 19.72
C ASP A 149 -7.74 14.23 19.82
N GLY A 150 -7.20 14.61 20.98
CA GLY A 150 -5.76 14.59 21.23
C GLY A 150 -5.30 13.21 21.69
N LYS A 151 -4.60 12.47 20.83
CA LYS A 151 -3.84 11.28 21.26
C LYS A 151 -2.51 11.71 21.85
N ILE A 152 -2.14 11.20 23.03
CA ILE A 152 -0.80 11.43 23.60
C ILE A 152 0.21 10.76 22.66
N ILE A 153 0.99 11.58 21.94
CA ILE A 153 2.15 11.10 21.18
C ILE A 153 3.32 11.09 22.14
N GLU A 154 3.87 9.90 22.41
CA GLU A 154 5.09 9.78 23.20
C GLU A 154 6.25 10.41 22.42
N THR A 155 6.65 11.61 22.83
CA THR A 155 7.75 12.32 22.18
C THR A 155 9.07 11.64 22.54
N TYR A 156 9.81 11.18 21.53
CA TYR A 156 11.20 10.71 21.66
C TYR A 156 12.20 11.85 21.91
N ALA A 157 11.72 13.10 22.04
CA ALA A 157 12.56 14.25 22.33
C ALA A 157 13.18 14.12 23.72
N THR A 158 14.49 14.34 23.81
CA THR A 158 15.19 14.40 25.08
C THR A 158 14.67 15.63 25.85
N PRO A 159 14.20 15.49 27.10
CA PRO A 159 13.69 16.63 27.84
C PRO A 159 14.80 17.67 28.04
N TYR A 160 14.66 18.83 27.40
CA TYR A 160 15.59 19.93 27.53
C TYR A 160 15.49 20.48 28.96
N GLY A 161 16.56 20.37 29.75
CA GLY A 161 16.70 21.13 31.00
C GLY A 161 16.50 20.41 32.33
N LYS A 162 16.59 19.07 32.43
CA LYS A 162 16.85 18.46 33.75
C LYS A 162 18.32 18.64 34.11
N LYS A 163 18.67 19.78 34.74
CA LYS A 163 19.90 19.88 35.53
C LYS A 163 19.94 18.67 36.47
N LYS A 164 20.97 17.82 36.35
CA LYS A 164 21.31 16.88 37.42
C LYS A 164 21.43 17.72 38.69
N LYS A 165 20.54 17.50 39.67
CA LYS A 165 20.81 17.97 41.03
C LYS A 165 22.09 17.24 41.45
N GLY A 166 23.21 17.96 41.43
CA GLY A 166 24.43 17.50 42.08
C GLY A 166 24.09 17.23 43.54
N ILE A 167 24.31 16.00 43.97
CA ILE A 167 24.36 15.68 45.38
C ILE A 167 25.81 16.00 45.78
N ASP A 168 26.02 17.26 46.16
CA ASP A 168 27.16 17.71 46.94
C ASP A 168 26.55 18.47 48.13
N ALA A 169 26.93 18.37 49.39
CA ALA A 169 27.57 17.39 50.27
C ALA A 169 27.39 18.02 51.70
N LEU A 170 27.65 17.24 52.76
CA LEU A 170 27.91 17.69 54.17
C LEU A 170 26.68 17.92 55.08
N ILE A 171 26.37 16.94 55.94
CA ILE A 171 27.01 16.78 57.27
C ILE A 171 27.38 15.31 57.44
#